data_AF-A0A921LE38-F1
#
_entry.id   AF-A0A921LE38-F1
#
_cell.length_a   1.000
_cell.length_b   1.000
_cell.length_c   1.000
_cell.angle_alpha   90.00
_cell.angle_beta   90.00
_cell.angle_gamma   90.00
#
_symmetry.space_group_name_H-M   'P 1'
#
loop_
_entity.id
_entity.type
_entity.pdbx_description
1 polymer ?
#
loop_
_entity_poly.entity_id
_entity_poly.type
_entity_poly.pdbx_seq_one_letter_code
_entity_poly.pdbx_strand_id
1 'polypeptide(L)'
;MDEVLPQKMSLWLKCLISVSILMAVWCLCFLVASLTFIGKKRFKVLTVNNGHAVYLQYGNIFSPNEVLDSGKRRNIVIPVNRCFDVHVDNRIVSAQTLHGIALQRLYASGKYSEESLITKIQQLLSRVGYENVSRKDKPEGRCRRYPPGTVAVLPGNENVYYFFWALSTFDANMTASTTMQEFTIAVQKLIEACYEKSAGFPVVMPLVGTGLSRTKTDQQDVLKYLVNAFRLNRAEISCDIHIVVWEDIKEEIAISNI
;
A
#
# COMPACT_ATOMS: atom_id res chain seq x y z
N MET A 1 42.95 -27.36 33.02
CA MET A 1 41.67 -26.66 32.77
C MET A 1 41.58 -25.60 33.82
N ASP A 2 41.99 -24.38 33.49
CA ASP A 2 41.99 -23.29 34.46
C ASP A 2 40.54 -22.95 34.81
N GLU A 3 40.19 -23.16 36.08
CA GLU A 3 38.87 -22.85 36.60
C GLU A 3 38.63 -21.34 36.44
N VAL A 4 37.64 -20.98 35.63
CA VAL A 4 37.22 -19.59 35.35
C VAL A 4 36.79 -18.84 36.62
N LEU A 5 36.60 -19.54 37.74
CA LEU A 5 36.15 -18.97 39.02
C LEU A 5 36.99 -19.50 40.21
N PRO A 6 37.45 -18.63 41.13
CA PRO A 6 38.29 -19.01 42.28
C PRO A 6 37.72 -20.11 43.17
N GLN A 7 38.57 -21.06 43.58
CA GLN A 7 38.21 -22.22 44.40
C GLN A 7 37.69 -21.89 45.81
N LYS A 8 38.04 -20.72 46.36
CA LYS A 8 37.65 -20.25 47.71
C LYS A 8 36.26 -19.59 47.81
N MET A 9 35.50 -19.48 46.71
CA MET A 9 34.19 -18.81 46.71
C MET A 9 33.03 -19.75 47.07
N SER A 10 32.13 -19.27 47.93
CA SER A 10 30.86 -19.95 48.28
C SER A 10 30.10 -20.38 47.02
N LEU A 11 29.56 -21.60 47.03
CA LEU A 11 28.73 -22.17 45.94
C LEU A 11 27.61 -21.21 45.51
N TRP A 12 27.02 -20.49 46.47
CA TRP A 12 25.95 -19.53 46.22
C TRP A 12 26.42 -18.34 45.36
N LEU A 13 27.65 -17.87 45.58
CA LEU A 13 28.26 -16.79 44.82
C LEU A 13 28.59 -17.23 43.38
N LYS A 14 29.03 -18.49 43.19
CA LYS A 14 29.25 -19.05 41.85
C LYS A 14 27.94 -19.15 41.05
N CYS A 15 26.84 -19.56 41.67
CA CYS A 15 25.51 -19.55 41.05
C CYS A 15 25.06 -18.14 40.68
N LEU A 16 25.25 -17.16 41.56
CA LEU A 16 24.91 -15.76 41.29
C LEU A 16 25.67 -15.19 40.09
N ILE A 17 26.98 -15.46 39.99
CA ILE A 17 27.82 -15.01 38.88
C ILE A 17 27.36 -15.69 37.58
N SER A 18 27.11 -17.00 37.61
CA SER A 18 26.60 -17.73 36.44
C SER A 18 25.26 -17.19 35.95
N VAL A 19 24.31 -16.95 36.85
CA VAL A 19 23.01 -16.35 36.52
C VAL A 19 23.17 -14.92 35.97
N SER A 20 24.08 -14.13 36.54
CA SER A 20 24.36 -12.76 36.07
C SER A 20 24.95 -12.77 34.66
N ILE A 21 25.87 -13.69 34.36
CA ILE A 21 26.41 -13.87 33.01
C ILE A 21 25.30 -14.27 32.04
N LEU A 22 24.43 -15.22 32.42
CA LEU A 22 23.32 -15.66 31.58
C LEU A 22 22.35 -14.53 31.26
N MET A 23 22.01 -13.71 32.27
CA MET A 23 21.17 -12.52 32.12
C MET A 23 21.82 -11.46 31.23
N ALA A 24 23.12 -11.22 31.38
CA ALA A 24 23.86 -10.27 30.54
C ALA A 24 23.90 -10.70 29.07
N VAL A 25 24.15 -11.99 28.80
CA VAL A 25 24.11 -12.55 27.44
C VAL A 25 22.69 -12.44 26.87
N TRP A 26 21.66 -12.74 27.66
CA TRP A 26 20.26 -12.61 27.21
C TRP A 26 19.90 -11.16 26.87
N CYS A 27 20.25 -10.19 27.72
CA CYS A 27 20.04 -8.76 27.46
C CYS A 27 20.80 -8.29 26.21
N LEU A 28 22.03 -8.74 26.00
CA LEU A 28 22.82 -8.41 24.81
C LEU A 28 22.17 -8.97 23.54
N CYS A 29 21.77 -10.24 23.55
CA CYS A 29 21.04 -10.87 22.45
C CYS A 29 19.71 -10.15 22.16
N PHE A 30 18.97 -9.79 23.21
CA PHE A 30 17.71 -9.03 23.07
C PHE A 30 17.95 -7.63 22.50
N LEU A 31 18.99 -6.91 22.94
CA LEU A 31 19.37 -5.62 22.38
C LEU A 31 19.74 -5.73 20.90
N VAL A 32 20.57 -6.70 20.51
CA VAL A 32 20.94 -6.93 19.10
C VAL A 32 19.72 -7.30 18.26
N ALA A 33 18.87 -8.20 18.74
CA ALA A 33 17.63 -8.58 18.06
C ALA A 33 16.67 -7.38 17.93
N SER A 34 16.50 -6.59 18.99
CA SER A 34 15.66 -5.39 19.00
C SER A 34 16.16 -4.33 18.03
N LEU A 35 17.47 -4.03 18.03
CA LEU A 35 18.08 -3.07 17.10
C LEU A 35 17.94 -3.51 15.64
N THR A 36 18.11 -4.80 15.35
CA THR A 36 17.91 -5.33 13.99
C THR A 36 16.45 -5.32 13.56
N PHE A 37 15.49 -5.49 14.49
CA PHE A 37 14.06 -5.44 14.20
C PHE A 37 13.55 -4.01 14.01
N ILE A 38 14.01 -3.06 14.84
CA ILE A 38 13.71 -1.62 14.71
C ILE A 38 14.24 -1.07 13.38
N GLY A 39 15.35 -1.61 12.87
CA GLY A 39 15.90 -1.23 11.57
C GLY A 39 15.14 -1.77 10.35
N LYS A 40 14.34 -2.84 10.50
CA LYS A 40 13.58 -3.44 9.38
C LYS A 40 12.28 -2.68 9.14
N LYS A 41 12.36 -1.66 8.28
CA LYS A 41 11.18 -0.93 7.81
C LYS A 41 10.26 -1.74 6.88
N ARG A 42 10.76 -2.84 6.30
CA ARG A 42 10.06 -3.63 5.27
C ARG A 42 10.18 -5.11 5.53
N PHE A 43 9.06 -5.82 5.44
CA PHE A 43 8.96 -7.26 5.57
C PHE A 43 8.75 -7.88 4.20
N LYS A 44 9.70 -8.71 3.75
CA LYS A 44 9.55 -9.47 2.51
C LYS A 44 8.59 -10.64 2.80
N VAL A 45 7.38 -10.59 2.24
CA VAL A 45 6.33 -11.60 2.48
C VAL A 45 6.24 -12.64 1.35
N LEU A 46 6.74 -12.30 0.16
CA LEU A 46 6.72 -13.19 -1.00
C LEU A 46 7.91 -12.90 -1.91
N THR A 47 8.54 -13.96 -2.41
CA THR A 47 9.44 -13.85 -3.57
C THR A 47 8.62 -14.17 -4.83
N VAL A 48 8.69 -13.29 -5.82
CA VAL A 48 7.98 -13.41 -7.09
C VAL A 48 8.98 -13.62 -8.23
N ASN A 49 8.49 -13.59 -9.48
CA ASN A 49 9.31 -13.90 -10.64
C ASN A 49 10.55 -12.98 -10.78
N ASN A 50 11.61 -13.50 -11.40
CA ASN A 50 12.84 -12.76 -11.73
C ASN A 50 13.53 -12.05 -10.55
N GLY A 51 13.40 -12.58 -9.34
CA GLY A 51 14.07 -12.05 -8.14
C GLY A 51 13.37 -10.84 -7.50
N HIS A 52 12.22 -10.43 -8.04
CA HIS A 52 11.36 -9.43 -7.43
C HIS A 52 10.67 -9.96 -6.17
N ALA A 53 10.11 -9.06 -5.37
CA ALA A 53 9.41 -9.44 -4.15
C ALA A 53 8.19 -8.56 -3.85
N VAL A 54 7.29 -9.12 -3.04
CA VAL A 54 6.25 -8.36 -2.36
C VAL A 54 6.73 -8.03 -0.96
N TYR A 55 6.69 -6.74 -0.64
CA TYR A 55 7.06 -6.16 0.63
C TYR A 55 5.83 -5.61 1.33
N LEU A 56 5.81 -5.76 2.65
CA LEU A 56 4.82 -5.19 3.55
C LEU A 56 5.53 -4.25 4.52
N GLN A 57 5.01 -3.04 4.68
CA GLN A 57 5.66 -1.99 5.47
C GLN A 57 4.64 -1.00 6.03
N TYR A 58 4.99 -0.35 7.14
CA TYR A 58 4.27 0.83 7.60
C TYR A 58 4.89 2.09 7.01
N GLY A 59 4.08 3.06 6.64
CA GLY A 59 4.59 4.34 6.17
C GLY A 59 3.59 5.12 5.34
N ASN A 60 4.12 5.93 4.42
CA ASN A 60 3.35 6.83 3.59
C ASN A 60 3.63 6.53 2.12
N ILE A 61 2.62 6.09 1.36
CA ILE A 61 2.77 5.70 -0.07
C ILE A 61 3.41 6.76 -0.96
N PHE A 62 3.37 8.03 -0.55
CA PHE A 62 3.95 9.13 -1.31
C PHE A 62 5.44 9.37 -1.02
N SER A 63 5.98 8.79 0.06
CA SER A 63 7.37 8.93 0.46
C SER A 63 8.31 8.26 -0.56
N PRO A 64 9.41 8.92 -0.96
CA PRO A 64 10.43 8.30 -1.81
C PRO A 64 11.08 7.08 -1.16
N ASN A 65 11.09 7.03 0.17
CA ASN A 65 11.73 5.98 0.95
C ASN A 65 10.86 4.73 1.08
N GLU A 66 9.72 4.62 0.40
CA GLU A 66 8.94 3.38 0.42
C GLU A 66 9.56 2.30 -0.48
N VAL A 67 10.29 2.70 -1.52
CA VAL A 67 10.98 1.78 -2.45
C VAL A 67 12.45 1.59 -2.10
N LEU A 68 13.07 0.54 -2.64
CA LEU A 68 14.49 0.23 -2.40
C LEU A 68 15.44 1.29 -2.98
N ASP A 69 15.13 1.80 -4.17
CA ASP A 69 15.89 2.84 -4.88
C ASP A 69 15.03 4.09 -5.05
N SER A 70 15.17 5.05 -4.12
CA SER A 70 14.37 6.27 -4.08
C SER A 70 14.67 7.24 -5.21
N GLY A 71 15.80 7.08 -5.91
CA GLY A 71 16.20 7.91 -7.04
C GLY A 71 15.56 7.50 -8.37
N LYS A 72 15.00 6.28 -8.44
CA LYS A 72 14.37 5.74 -9.66
C LYS A 72 12.87 6.02 -9.73
N ARG A 73 12.30 5.74 -10.91
CA ARG A 73 10.86 5.78 -11.12
C ARG A 73 10.13 4.85 -10.15
N ARG A 74 9.03 5.34 -9.58
CA ARG A 74 8.08 4.54 -8.80
C ARG A 74 6.64 4.77 -9.26
N ASN A 75 5.86 3.72 -9.22
CA ASN A 75 4.45 3.71 -9.60
C ASN A 75 3.60 3.71 -8.31
N ILE A 76 2.82 4.74 -8.04
CA ILE A 76 2.01 4.86 -6.83
C ILE A 76 0.55 4.56 -7.17
N VAL A 77 -0.01 3.52 -6.58
CA VAL A 77 -1.43 3.17 -6.73
C VAL A 77 -2.28 4.08 -5.87
N ILE A 78 -3.22 4.77 -6.50
CA ILE A 78 -4.17 5.66 -5.85
C ILE A 78 -5.57 5.08 -6.07
N PRO A 79 -6.26 4.62 -5.01
CA PRO A 79 -7.64 4.19 -5.11
C PRO A 79 -8.52 5.41 -5.42
N VAL A 80 -9.33 5.31 -6.47
CA VAL A 80 -10.24 6.38 -6.91
C VAL A 80 -11.65 5.85 -7.07
N ASN A 81 -12.64 6.75 -7.13
CA ASN A 81 -13.97 6.35 -7.53
C ASN A 81 -13.99 5.95 -9.01
N ARG A 82 -14.91 5.06 -9.37
CA ARG A 82 -15.08 4.52 -10.72
C ARG A 82 -15.53 5.54 -11.75
N CYS A 83 -15.82 6.78 -11.36
CA CYS A 83 -16.10 7.89 -12.29
C CYS A 83 -14.88 8.79 -12.54
N PHE A 84 -13.75 8.53 -11.88
CA PHE A 84 -12.54 9.35 -11.93
C PHE A 84 -12.85 10.83 -11.76
N ASP A 85 -13.63 11.16 -10.71
CA ASP A 85 -13.85 12.55 -10.31
C ASP A 85 -12.52 13.17 -9.86
N VAL A 86 -12.23 14.39 -10.29
CA VAL A 86 -10.95 15.06 -10.02
C VAL A 86 -11.10 16.39 -9.28
N HIS A 87 -12.33 16.82 -9.03
CA HIS A 87 -12.62 18.05 -8.31
C HIS A 87 -12.48 17.82 -6.80
N VAL A 88 -11.61 18.59 -6.14
CA VAL A 88 -11.34 18.49 -4.71
C VAL A 88 -12.05 19.64 -3.99
N ASP A 89 -13.21 19.36 -3.41
CA ASP A 89 -14.10 20.31 -2.76
C ASP A 89 -14.62 19.83 -1.39
N ASN A 90 -14.12 18.67 -0.92
CA ASN A 90 -14.62 17.99 0.27
C ASN A 90 -16.07 17.50 0.19
N ARG A 91 -16.64 17.44 -1.01
CA ARG A 91 -17.97 16.89 -1.30
C ARG A 91 -17.90 15.75 -2.32
N ILE A 92 -17.27 15.98 -3.47
CA ILE A 92 -17.00 14.98 -4.50
C ILE A 92 -15.71 14.22 -4.16
N VAL A 93 -14.63 14.95 -3.86
CA VAL A 93 -13.37 14.38 -3.38
C VAL A 93 -12.87 15.16 -2.17
N SER A 94 -12.67 14.46 -1.06
CA SER A 94 -12.07 15.03 0.15
C SER A 94 -10.57 15.17 0.01
N ALA A 95 -10.06 16.36 0.36
CA ALA A 95 -8.64 16.68 0.39
C ALA A 95 -7.82 15.80 1.34
N GLN A 96 -8.47 15.16 2.32
CA GLN A 96 -7.82 14.29 3.31
C GLN A 96 -7.67 12.84 2.82
N THR A 97 -8.37 12.46 1.74
CA THR A 97 -8.26 11.11 1.18
C THR A 97 -7.00 10.98 0.33
N LEU A 98 -6.48 9.75 0.16
CA LEU A 98 -5.36 9.49 -0.75
C LEU A 98 -5.64 10.01 -2.18
N HIS A 99 -6.89 9.94 -2.63
CA HIS A 99 -7.33 10.49 -3.90
C HIS A 99 -7.17 12.02 -3.95
N GLY A 100 -7.70 12.73 -2.96
CA GLY A 100 -7.57 14.20 -2.86
C GLY A 100 -6.12 14.66 -2.73
N ILE A 101 -5.32 13.99 -1.90
CA ILE A 101 -3.89 14.29 -1.73
C ILE A 101 -3.13 14.10 -3.06
N ALA A 102 -3.42 13.03 -3.81
CA ALA A 102 -2.80 12.79 -5.12
C ALA A 102 -3.16 13.89 -6.12
N LEU A 103 -4.44 14.30 -6.18
CA LEU A 103 -4.90 15.38 -7.05
C LEU A 103 -4.24 16.72 -6.69
N GLN A 104 -4.20 17.07 -5.40
CA GLN A 104 -3.52 18.29 -4.95
C GLN A 104 -2.04 18.30 -5.32
N ARG A 105 -1.33 17.17 -5.20
CA ARG A 105 0.07 17.05 -5.64
C ARG A 105 0.22 17.24 -7.15
N LEU A 106 -0.70 16.69 -7.94
CA LEU A 106 -0.72 16.87 -9.39
C LEU A 106 -0.93 18.34 -9.76
N TYR A 107 -1.86 19.04 -9.09
CA TYR A 107 -2.14 20.45 -9.32
C TYR A 107 -1.02 21.38 -8.84
N ALA A 108 -0.45 21.11 -7.66
CA ALA A 108 0.64 21.89 -7.10
C ALA A 108 1.92 21.82 -7.95
N SER A 109 2.11 20.74 -8.72
CA SER A 109 3.23 20.63 -9.67
C SER A 109 3.09 21.53 -10.91
N GLY A 110 1.91 22.14 -11.13
CA GLY A 110 1.60 22.92 -12.34
C GLY A 110 1.42 22.07 -13.60
N LYS A 111 1.61 20.75 -13.53
CA LYS A 111 1.54 19.83 -14.68
C LYS A 111 0.11 19.65 -15.21
N TYR A 112 -0.87 19.77 -14.33
CA TYR A 112 -2.28 19.61 -14.68
C TYR A 112 -3.12 20.72 -14.05
N SER A 113 -4.06 21.25 -14.84
CA SER A 113 -5.32 21.79 -14.35
C SER A 113 -6.37 20.68 -14.25
N GLU A 114 -7.48 20.94 -13.56
CA GLU A 114 -8.60 20.01 -13.50
C GLU A 114 -9.09 19.59 -14.90
N GLU A 115 -9.29 20.56 -15.81
CA GLU A 115 -9.74 20.31 -17.19
C GLU A 115 -8.74 19.49 -18.00
N SER A 116 -7.45 19.80 -17.89
CA SER A 116 -6.40 19.05 -18.58
C SER A 116 -6.31 17.61 -18.06
N LEU A 117 -6.52 17.40 -16.76
CA LEU A 117 -6.51 16.08 -16.14
C LEU A 117 -7.73 15.26 -16.57
N ILE A 118 -8.91 15.88 -16.61
CA ILE A 118 -10.13 15.26 -17.15
C ILE A 118 -9.89 14.78 -18.58
N THR A 119 -9.40 15.67 -19.43
CA THR A 119 -9.10 15.37 -20.83
C THR A 119 -8.10 14.24 -20.95
N LYS A 120 -7.03 14.27 -20.14
CA LYS A 120 -6.02 13.21 -20.13
C LYS A 120 -6.58 11.85 -19.71
N ILE A 121 -7.38 11.80 -18.65
CA ILE A 121 -8.03 10.57 -18.20
C ILE A 121 -8.99 10.03 -19.27
N GLN A 122 -9.78 10.89 -19.92
CA GLN A 122 -10.66 10.47 -21.02
C GLN A 122 -9.88 9.88 -22.20
N GLN A 123 -8.75 10.50 -22.56
CA GLN A 123 -7.87 9.98 -23.60
C GLN A 123 -7.33 8.59 -23.23
N LEU A 124 -6.81 8.43 -22.01
CA LEU A 124 -6.26 7.17 -21.49
C LEU A 124 -7.30 6.05 -21.43
N LEU A 125 -8.57 6.40 -21.19
CA LEU A 125 -9.68 5.46 -21.03
C LEU A 125 -10.59 5.38 -22.27
N SER A 126 -10.18 5.96 -23.40
CA SER A 126 -11.00 6.06 -24.62
C SER A 126 -11.47 4.70 -25.19
N ARG A 127 -10.73 3.63 -24.91
CA ARG A 127 -11.04 2.26 -25.34
C ARG A 127 -11.70 1.41 -24.26
N VAL A 128 -11.96 1.98 -23.08
CA VAL A 128 -12.60 1.28 -21.96
C VAL A 128 -14.08 1.59 -21.99
N GLY A 129 -14.91 0.54 -22.05
CA GLY A 129 -16.37 0.69 -21.95
C GLY A 129 -16.76 1.32 -20.60
N TYR A 130 -17.84 2.10 -20.60
CA TYR A 130 -18.38 2.72 -19.38
C TYR A 130 -19.91 2.69 -19.41
N GLU A 131 -20.51 2.73 -18.23
CA GLU A 131 -21.94 2.98 -18.07
C GLU A 131 -22.18 4.45 -17.70
N ASN A 132 -23.35 4.99 -18.07
CA ASN A 132 -23.77 6.31 -17.62
C ASN A 132 -24.67 6.16 -16.40
N VAL A 133 -24.27 6.79 -15.30
CA VAL A 133 -25.05 6.85 -14.06
C VAL A 133 -25.99 8.04 -14.10
N SER A 134 -27.24 7.85 -13.66
CA SER A 134 -28.22 8.93 -13.63
C SER A 134 -27.86 10.00 -12.60
N ARG A 135 -28.33 11.23 -12.78
CA ARG A 135 -28.20 12.30 -11.77
C ARG A 135 -29.00 12.03 -10.49
N LYS A 136 -30.00 11.15 -10.55
CA LYS A 136 -30.72 10.70 -9.37
C LYS A 136 -29.83 9.84 -8.47
N ASP A 137 -29.02 8.97 -9.08
CA ASP A 137 -28.16 8.03 -8.35
C ASP A 137 -26.78 8.64 -8.01
N LYS A 138 -26.35 9.66 -8.78
CA LYS A 138 -25.14 10.44 -8.54
C LYS A 138 -25.39 11.92 -8.86
N PRO A 139 -25.81 12.72 -7.86
CA PRO A 139 -26.16 14.12 -8.07
C PRO A 139 -25.01 14.96 -8.64
N GLU A 140 -23.78 14.68 -8.22
CA GLU A 140 -22.62 15.54 -8.49
C GLU A 140 -21.44 14.83 -9.15
N GLY A 141 -20.53 15.60 -9.73
CA GLY A 141 -19.36 15.10 -10.44
C GLY A 141 -19.70 14.44 -11.78
N ARG A 142 -18.85 13.52 -12.21
CA ARG A 142 -18.90 12.82 -13.49
C ARG A 142 -19.82 11.61 -13.42
N CYS A 143 -20.53 11.32 -14.51
CA CYS A 143 -21.50 10.23 -14.59
C CYS A 143 -21.01 9.01 -15.38
N ARG A 144 -19.86 9.10 -16.06
CA ARG A 144 -19.28 7.94 -16.77
C ARG A 144 -18.60 7.04 -15.74
N ARG A 145 -19.22 5.91 -15.42
CA ARG A 145 -18.68 4.93 -14.48
C ARG A 145 -18.01 3.80 -15.25
N TYR A 146 -16.74 3.58 -14.96
CA TYR A 146 -15.93 2.53 -15.57
C TYR A 146 -16.03 1.23 -14.77
N PRO A 147 -15.70 0.06 -15.35
CA PRO A 147 -15.66 -1.21 -14.65
C PRO A 147 -14.74 -1.19 -13.41
N PRO A 148 -15.01 -2.01 -12.38
CA PRO A 148 -14.12 -2.16 -11.23
C PRO A 148 -12.72 -2.55 -11.69
N GLY A 149 -11.70 -1.94 -11.10
CA GLY A 149 -10.31 -2.24 -11.43
C GLY A 149 -9.75 -1.52 -12.63
N THR A 150 -10.51 -0.67 -13.31
CA THR A 150 -9.97 0.15 -14.40
C THR A 150 -8.78 0.99 -13.90
N VAL A 151 -7.64 0.93 -14.59
CA VAL A 151 -6.42 1.68 -14.22
C VAL A 151 -6.05 2.71 -15.28
N ALA A 152 -6.04 3.98 -14.87
CA ALA A 152 -5.45 5.08 -15.64
C ALA A 152 -4.06 5.42 -15.08
N VAL A 153 -3.03 5.37 -15.94
CA VAL A 153 -1.65 5.67 -15.54
C VAL A 153 -1.29 7.09 -15.96
N LEU A 154 -0.99 7.94 -14.98
CA LEU A 154 -0.73 9.36 -15.14
C LEU A 154 0.70 9.69 -14.71
N PRO A 155 1.50 10.39 -15.54
CA PRO A 155 2.80 10.85 -15.11
C PRO A 155 2.62 11.99 -14.10
N GLY A 156 3.17 11.82 -12.90
CA GLY A 156 3.22 12.82 -11.85
C GLY A 156 4.40 13.78 -12.00
N ASN A 157 4.91 14.29 -10.88
CA ASN A 157 6.14 15.08 -10.85
C ASN A 157 7.38 14.18 -10.75
N GLU A 158 8.51 14.63 -11.29
CA GLU A 158 9.79 13.91 -11.28
C GLU A 158 9.67 12.46 -11.77
N ASN A 159 10.07 11.51 -10.93
CA ASN A 159 10.11 10.08 -11.18
C ASN A 159 8.85 9.35 -10.68
N VAL A 160 7.73 10.04 -10.50
CA VAL A 160 6.49 9.43 -9.98
C VAL A 160 5.47 9.23 -11.09
N TYR A 161 4.88 8.04 -11.15
CA TYR A 161 3.71 7.74 -11.97
C TYR A 161 2.56 7.31 -11.06
N TYR A 162 1.37 7.87 -11.27
CA TYR A 162 0.18 7.52 -10.51
C TYR A 162 -0.66 6.50 -11.26
N PHE A 163 -1.03 5.42 -10.58
CA PHE A 163 -1.94 4.39 -11.06
C PHE A 163 -3.29 4.66 -10.40
N PHE A 164 -4.13 5.46 -11.07
CA PHE A 164 -5.49 5.72 -10.58
C PHE A 164 -6.31 4.45 -10.80
N TRP A 165 -6.64 3.78 -9.71
CA TRP A 165 -7.25 2.47 -9.68
C TRP A 165 -8.71 2.59 -9.24
N ALA A 166 -9.63 2.35 -10.18
CA ALA A 166 -11.06 2.52 -10.00
C ALA A 166 -11.64 1.47 -9.04
N LEU A 167 -11.94 1.88 -7.81
CA LEU A 167 -12.32 0.97 -6.73
C LEU A 167 -13.77 1.17 -6.24
N SER A 168 -14.18 2.42 -6.02
CA SER A 168 -15.47 2.71 -5.35
C SER A 168 -16.52 3.32 -6.27
N THR A 169 -17.79 3.11 -5.94
CA THR A 169 -18.93 3.86 -6.50
C THR A 169 -19.46 4.85 -5.48
N PHE A 170 -20.09 5.92 -5.96
CA PHE A 170 -20.91 6.79 -5.13
C PHE A 170 -22.38 6.42 -5.24
N ASP A 171 -23.09 6.51 -4.11
CA ASP A 171 -24.54 6.49 -4.04
C ASP A 171 -25.13 7.92 -4.14
N ALA A 172 -26.44 8.04 -4.00
CA ALA A 172 -27.15 9.32 -4.07
C ALA A 172 -26.74 10.30 -2.96
N ASN A 173 -26.17 9.82 -1.86
CA ASN A 173 -25.67 10.61 -0.74
C ASN A 173 -24.18 10.94 -0.89
N MET A 174 -23.57 10.68 -2.04
CA MET A 174 -22.14 10.84 -2.29
C MET A 174 -21.26 9.98 -1.36
N THR A 175 -21.81 8.88 -0.84
CA THR A 175 -21.06 7.95 0.01
C THR A 175 -20.33 6.94 -0.87
N ALA A 176 -19.02 6.81 -0.66
CA ALA A 176 -18.19 5.84 -1.38
C ALA A 176 -18.39 4.44 -0.82
N SER A 177 -18.64 3.47 -1.70
CA SER A 177 -18.72 2.06 -1.34
C SER A 177 -18.13 1.16 -2.43
N THR A 178 -17.76 -0.05 -2.03
CA THR A 178 -17.28 -1.12 -2.91
C THR A 178 -17.81 -2.42 -2.32
N THR A 179 -18.13 -3.41 -3.12
CA THR A 179 -18.46 -4.76 -2.65
C THR A 179 -17.22 -5.68 -2.65
N MET A 180 -17.24 -6.80 -1.91
CA MET A 180 -16.11 -7.73 -1.94
C MET A 180 -15.92 -8.39 -3.33
N GLN A 181 -16.99 -8.59 -4.09
CA GLN A 181 -16.89 -9.09 -5.47
C GLN A 181 -16.17 -8.07 -6.38
N GLU A 182 -16.57 -6.80 -6.31
CA GLU A 182 -15.92 -5.73 -7.07
C GLU A 182 -14.46 -5.53 -6.65
N PHE A 183 -14.18 -5.63 -5.34
CA PHE A 183 -12.83 -5.56 -4.81
C PHE A 183 -11.92 -6.65 -5.38
N THR A 184 -12.43 -7.90 -5.43
CA THR A 184 -11.70 -9.04 -6.00
C THR A 184 -11.37 -8.82 -7.47
N ILE A 185 -12.36 -8.38 -8.26
CA ILE A 185 -12.15 -8.02 -9.68
C ILE A 185 -11.13 -6.89 -9.80
N ALA A 186 -11.25 -5.88 -8.95
CA ALA A 186 -10.37 -4.72 -8.99
C ALA A 186 -8.91 -5.10 -8.71
N VAL A 187 -8.66 -5.99 -7.74
CA VAL A 187 -7.32 -6.46 -7.39
C VAL A 187 -6.69 -7.24 -8.54
N GLN A 188 -7.44 -8.15 -9.18
CA GLN A 188 -6.93 -8.88 -10.35
C GLN A 188 -6.56 -7.91 -11.48
N LYS A 189 -7.41 -6.92 -11.77
CA LYS A 189 -7.14 -5.90 -12.78
C LYS A 189 -5.95 -4.99 -12.44
N LEU A 190 -5.71 -4.74 -11.15
CA LEU A 190 -4.52 -4.02 -10.70
C LEU A 190 -3.26 -4.84 -10.98
N ILE A 191 -3.27 -6.14 -10.69
CA ILE A 191 -2.13 -7.03 -10.97
C ILE A 191 -1.81 -7.05 -12.47
N GLU A 192 -2.82 -7.20 -13.32
CA GLU A 192 -2.68 -7.10 -14.78
C GLU A 192 -2.07 -5.73 -15.19
N ALA A 193 -2.58 -4.63 -14.62
CA ALA A 193 -2.05 -3.30 -14.91
C ALA A 193 -0.60 -3.11 -14.43
N CYS A 194 -0.23 -3.70 -13.29
CA CYS A 194 1.14 -3.70 -12.80
C CYS A 194 2.06 -4.46 -13.77
N TYR A 195 1.64 -5.61 -14.27
CA TYR A 195 2.40 -6.36 -15.27
C TYR A 195 2.62 -5.54 -16.55
N GLU A 196 1.55 -4.95 -17.09
CA GLU A 196 1.56 -4.27 -18.39
C GLU A 196 2.21 -2.87 -18.35
N LYS A 197 1.98 -2.11 -17.27
CA LYS A 197 2.21 -0.65 -17.26
C LYS A 197 3.29 -0.19 -16.28
N SER A 198 3.76 -1.07 -15.38
CA SER A 198 4.82 -0.69 -14.43
C SER A 198 6.17 -0.43 -15.12
N ALA A 199 6.39 -1.04 -16.29
CA ALA A 199 7.65 -1.05 -17.00
C ALA A 199 8.83 -1.56 -16.14
N GLY A 200 8.56 -2.50 -15.23
CA GLY A 200 9.56 -3.08 -14.31
C GLY A 200 9.91 -2.18 -13.11
N PHE A 201 9.36 -0.97 -13.03
CA PHE A 201 9.58 -0.08 -11.89
C PHE A 201 8.70 -0.45 -10.70
N PRO A 202 9.20 -0.28 -9.46
CA PRO A 202 8.48 -0.67 -8.25
C PRO A 202 7.10 -0.01 -8.16
N VAL A 203 6.13 -0.78 -7.67
CA VAL A 203 4.77 -0.34 -7.42
C VAL A 203 4.57 -0.19 -5.92
N VAL A 204 4.10 0.97 -5.48
CA VAL A 204 3.74 1.26 -4.09
C VAL A 204 2.23 1.39 -4.02
N MET A 205 1.58 0.59 -3.19
CA MET A 205 0.13 0.61 -3.03
C MET A 205 -0.26 0.70 -1.56
N PRO A 206 -1.33 1.43 -1.23
CA PRO A 206 -1.87 1.43 0.12
C PRO A 206 -2.56 0.09 0.40
N LEU A 207 -2.62 -0.30 1.68
CA LEU A 207 -3.64 -1.24 2.12
C LEU A 207 -5.01 -0.58 1.94
N VAL A 208 -5.72 -1.02 0.91
CA VAL A 208 -7.06 -0.56 0.57
C VAL A 208 -8.12 -1.37 1.29
N GLY A 209 -9.32 -0.80 1.47
CA GLY A 209 -10.45 -1.51 2.06
C GLY A 209 -10.77 -1.12 3.50
N THR A 210 -10.21 -0.03 4.03
CA THR A 210 -10.62 0.51 5.34
C THR A 210 -12.11 0.85 5.39
N GLY A 211 -12.73 1.20 4.26
CA GLY A 211 -14.19 1.40 4.13
C GLY A 211 -15.03 0.13 3.88
N LEU A 212 -14.40 -1.01 3.55
CA LEU A 212 -15.04 -2.33 3.52
C LEU A 212 -15.08 -2.98 4.90
N SER A 213 -14.21 -2.49 5.78
CA SER A 213 -13.83 -3.12 7.05
C SER A 213 -14.58 -2.46 8.19
N ARG A 214 -15.43 -3.21 8.89
CA ARG A 214 -16.12 -2.71 10.09
C ARG A 214 -15.35 -3.03 11.37
N THR A 215 -14.32 -3.87 11.27
CA THR A 215 -13.50 -4.34 12.40
C THR A 215 -12.01 -4.45 12.02
N LYS A 216 -11.12 -4.63 13.01
CA LYS A 216 -9.68 -4.88 12.79
C LYS A 216 -9.41 -6.22 12.09
N THR A 217 -10.20 -7.23 12.41
CA THR A 217 -10.09 -8.57 11.83
C THR A 217 -10.29 -8.55 10.31
N ASP A 218 -11.28 -7.78 9.85
CA ASP A 218 -11.57 -7.60 8.42
C ASP A 218 -10.38 -6.97 7.67
N GLN A 219 -9.63 -6.04 8.27
CA GLN A 219 -8.44 -5.42 7.63
C GLN A 219 -7.29 -6.42 7.47
N GLN A 220 -7.07 -7.27 8.48
CA GLN A 220 -6.05 -8.32 8.41
C GLN A 220 -6.40 -9.32 7.30
N ASP A 221 -7.67 -9.66 7.14
CA ASP A 221 -8.12 -10.59 6.11
C ASP A 221 -8.06 -9.98 4.70
N VAL A 222 -8.35 -8.69 4.55
CA VAL A 222 -8.10 -7.96 3.28
C VAL A 222 -6.61 -7.97 2.93
N LEU A 223 -5.73 -7.76 3.91
CA LEU A 223 -4.28 -7.79 3.70
C LEU A 223 -3.79 -9.19 3.30
N LYS A 224 -4.24 -10.24 4.01
CA LYS A 224 -3.95 -11.64 3.64
C LYS A 224 -4.46 -11.96 2.23
N TYR A 225 -5.67 -11.50 1.90
CA TYR A 225 -6.24 -11.67 0.58
C TYR A 225 -5.36 -11.02 -0.50
N LEU A 226 -4.92 -9.77 -0.30
CA LEU A 226 -4.03 -9.07 -1.24
C LEU A 226 -2.72 -9.85 -1.43
N VAL A 227 -2.06 -10.26 -0.34
CA VAL A 227 -0.82 -11.05 -0.40
C VAL A 227 -1.05 -12.37 -1.15
N ASN A 228 -2.17 -13.05 -0.90
CA ASN A 228 -2.52 -14.28 -1.61
C ASN A 228 -2.84 -14.04 -3.09
N ALA A 229 -3.48 -12.92 -3.45
CA ALA A 229 -3.74 -12.57 -4.85
C ALA A 229 -2.42 -12.38 -5.62
N PHE A 230 -1.44 -11.67 -5.05
CA PHE A 230 -0.10 -11.57 -5.64
C PHE A 230 0.63 -12.92 -5.66
N ARG A 231 0.45 -13.77 -4.64
CA ARG A 231 1.02 -15.13 -4.60
C ARG A 231 0.50 -16.02 -5.72
N LEU A 232 -0.81 -16.00 -5.98
CA LEU A 232 -1.45 -16.77 -7.04
C LEU A 232 -1.02 -16.28 -8.43
N ASN A 233 -0.82 -14.96 -8.58
CA ASN A 233 -0.40 -14.35 -9.85
C ASN A 233 1.11 -14.11 -9.93
N ARG A 234 1.95 -14.84 -9.16
CA ARG A 234 3.40 -14.59 -9.06
C ARG A 234 4.14 -14.54 -10.41
N ALA A 235 3.64 -15.24 -11.42
CA ALA A 235 4.22 -15.31 -12.76
C ALA A 235 4.02 -13.99 -13.54
N GLU A 236 2.96 -13.25 -13.21
CA GLU A 236 2.57 -11.97 -13.82
C GLU A 236 3.13 -10.78 -13.04
N ILE A 237 4.07 -10.99 -12.11
CA ILE A 237 4.71 -9.91 -11.34
C ILE A 237 6.14 -9.74 -11.84
N SER A 238 6.40 -8.59 -12.46
CA SER A 238 7.66 -8.22 -13.10
C SER A 238 8.38 -7.05 -12.40
N CYS A 239 7.95 -6.69 -11.19
CA CYS A 239 8.53 -5.61 -10.40
C CYS A 239 8.32 -5.84 -8.90
N ASP A 240 9.03 -5.07 -8.07
CA ASP A 240 8.79 -5.09 -6.63
C ASP A 240 7.46 -4.42 -6.29
N ILE A 241 6.66 -5.07 -5.45
CA ILE A 241 5.38 -4.54 -4.96
C ILE A 241 5.55 -4.19 -3.49
N HIS A 242 5.27 -2.93 -3.14
CA HIS A 242 5.31 -2.43 -1.77
C HIS A 242 3.87 -2.14 -1.30
N ILE A 243 3.34 -3.01 -0.44
CA ILE A 243 2.07 -2.77 0.24
C ILE A 243 2.36 -1.96 1.51
N VAL A 244 1.86 -0.74 1.55
CA VAL A 244 2.09 0.21 2.64
C VAL A 244 0.82 0.34 3.48
N VAL A 245 0.95 -0.02 4.75
CA VAL A 245 -0.07 0.19 5.78
C VAL A 245 0.19 1.57 6.40
N TRP A 246 -0.86 2.40 6.49
CA TRP A 246 -0.71 3.74 7.05
C TRP A 246 -0.21 3.69 8.49
N GLU A 247 0.68 4.61 8.88
CA GLU A 247 1.40 4.51 10.15
C GLU A 247 0.47 4.65 11.37
N ASP A 248 -0.63 5.41 11.23
CA ASP A 248 -1.61 5.61 12.31
C ASP A 248 -2.42 4.35 12.65
N ILE A 249 -2.43 3.34 11.77
CA ILE A 249 -3.12 2.04 12.00
C ILE A 249 -2.13 0.91 12.34
N LYS A 250 -0.87 1.26 12.65
CA LYS A 250 0.19 0.30 12.99
C LYS A 250 -0.13 -0.57 14.19
N GLU A 251 -0.80 -0.01 15.20
CA GLU A 251 -1.21 -0.74 16.40
C GLU A 251 -2.43 -1.65 16.16
N GLU A 252 -3.09 -1.51 15.00
CA GLU A 252 -4.33 -2.22 14.68
C GLU A 252 -4.09 -3.44 13.79
N ILE A 253 -3.12 -3.35 12.89
CA ILE A 253 -2.80 -4.39 11.90
C ILE A 253 -1.39 -4.87 12.14
N ALA A 254 -1.22 -6.12 12.60
CA ALA A 254 0.09 -6.71 12.78
C ALA A 254 0.60 -7.28 11.46
N ILE A 255 1.55 -6.59 10.82
CA ILE A 255 2.15 -7.03 9.55
C ILE A 255 3.20 -8.13 9.72
N SER A 256 3.70 -8.34 10.94
CA SER A 256 4.73 -9.34 11.25
C SER A 256 4.25 -10.78 11.17
N ASN A 257 2.94 -11.00 11.17
CA ASN A 257 2.31 -12.32 11.28
C ASN A 257 1.70 -12.81 9.95
N ILE A 258 2.10 -12.21 8.83
CA ILE A 258 1.62 -12.50 7.47
C ILE A 258 2.73 -13.12 6.63
#